data_AF-A0A164JAB0-F1
#
_entry.id   AF-A0A164JAB0-F1
#
_cell.length_a   1.000
_cell.length_b   1.000
_cell.length_c   1.000
_cell.angle_alpha   90.00
_cell.angle_beta   90.00
_cell.angle_gamma   90.00
#
_symmetry.space_group_name_H-M   'P 1'
#
loop_
_entity.id
_entity.type
_entity.pdbx_description
1 polymer ?
#
loop_
_entity_poly.entity_id
_entity_poly.type
_entity_poly.pdbx_seq_one_letter_code
_entity_poly.pdbx_strand_id
1 'polypeptide(L)'
;KVDWFLKADDDTYVIVENLRYFLSGFNTSEPLYFGHKFKTIVKNGFFSGGAGYALSKEATRRFVTIGYHNASLCRKDHGGAEDVEMANCMEKLNVSAMDTRDSQGRGRFFPFGVNFHYFPGEIYADVHWVVIVARIALYPSITFTQEPCTYWISSSIKFVLLGWWTIVLQFQNHRQM
;
A
#
# COMPACT_ATOMS: atom_id res chain seq x y z
N LYS A 1 -17.73 6.02 4.50
CA LYS A 1 -16.64 7.04 4.58
C LYS A 1 -15.34 6.24 4.65
N VAL A 2 -14.30 6.55 3.89
CA VAL A 2 -13.11 5.68 3.79
C VAL A 2 -12.08 6.05 4.87
N ASP A 3 -11.51 5.03 5.52
CA ASP A 3 -10.55 5.19 6.62
C ASP A 3 -9.10 4.92 6.17
N TRP A 4 -8.94 3.97 5.24
CA TRP A 4 -7.65 3.51 4.76
C TRP A 4 -7.66 3.37 3.24
N PHE A 5 -6.51 3.67 2.64
CA PHE A 5 -6.25 3.57 1.21
C PHE A 5 -5.02 2.70 1.00
N LEU A 6 -5.13 1.59 0.29
CA LEU A 6 -4.01 0.74 -0.07
C LEU A 6 -3.73 0.89 -1.56
N LYS A 7 -2.50 1.22 -1.94
CA LYS A 7 -1.99 1.00 -3.30
C LYS A 7 -1.46 -0.42 -3.39
N ALA A 8 -1.81 -1.13 -4.45
CA ALA A 8 -1.32 -2.44 -4.79
C ALA A 8 -1.12 -2.54 -6.31
N ASP A 9 -0.19 -3.39 -6.75
CA ASP A 9 -0.03 -3.72 -8.17
C ASP A 9 -0.97 -4.86 -8.57
N ASP A 10 -1.16 -5.09 -9.86
CA ASP A 10 -2.06 -6.11 -10.41
C ASP A 10 -1.60 -7.56 -10.15
N ASP A 11 -0.34 -7.74 -9.76
CA ASP A 11 0.26 -8.98 -9.32
C ASP A 11 0.41 -9.09 -7.78
N THR A 12 -0.09 -8.10 -7.04
CA THR A 12 -0.03 -8.08 -5.57
C THR A 12 -1.14 -8.92 -4.94
N TYR A 13 -0.80 -9.74 -3.95
CA TYR A 13 -1.76 -10.48 -3.15
C TYR A 13 -1.93 -9.87 -1.75
N VAL A 14 -3.18 -9.66 -1.32
CA VAL A 14 -3.52 -9.03 -0.03
C VAL A 14 -4.50 -9.91 0.75
N ILE A 15 -4.10 -10.32 1.95
CA ILE A 15 -5.01 -10.90 2.95
C ILE A 15 -5.66 -9.74 3.71
N VAL A 16 -6.85 -9.34 3.28
CA VAL A 16 -7.53 -8.12 3.76
C VAL A 16 -7.83 -8.18 5.25
N GLU A 17 -8.14 -9.37 5.79
CA GLU A 17 -8.39 -9.61 7.21
C GLU A 17 -7.15 -9.28 8.06
N ASN A 18 -5.97 -9.73 7.62
CA ASN A 18 -4.70 -9.46 8.29
C ASN A 18 -4.33 -7.97 8.20
N LEU A 19 -4.57 -7.35 7.04
CA LEU A 19 -4.33 -5.92 6.87
C LEU A 19 -5.24 -5.09 7.78
N ARG A 20 -6.52 -5.42 7.87
CA ARG A 20 -7.48 -4.75 8.77
C ARG A 20 -7.11 -4.91 10.24
N TYR A 21 -6.73 -6.12 10.64
CA TYR A 21 -6.28 -6.41 12.00
C TYR A 21 -5.02 -5.61 12.36
N PHE A 22 -4.06 -5.50 11.45
CA PHE A 22 -2.89 -4.65 11.66
C PHE A 22 -3.28 -3.17 11.81
N LEU A 23 -4.13 -2.66 10.92
CA LEU A 23 -4.50 -1.25 10.88
C LEU A 23 -5.49 -0.84 11.98
N SER A 24 -6.18 -1.79 12.63
CA SER A 24 -7.15 -1.47 13.70
C SER A 24 -6.49 -0.87 14.94
N GLY A 25 -5.19 -1.04 15.12
CA GLY A 25 -4.43 -0.43 16.22
C GLY A 25 -4.08 1.05 16.00
N PHE A 26 -4.38 1.63 14.83
CA PHE A 26 -3.91 2.97 14.47
C PHE A 26 -5.05 3.98 14.28
N ASN A 27 -4.78 5.23 14.63
CA ASN A 27 -5.71 6.34 14.45
C ASN A 27 -5.66 6.88 13.02
N THR A 28 -6.75 6.76 12.28
CA THR A 28 -6.85 7.21 10.88
C THR A 28 -6.74 8.73 10.71
N SER A 29 -6.95 9.50 11.78
CA SER A 29 -6.81 10.96 11.79
C SER A 29 -5.35 11.41 11.90
N GLU A 30 -4.42 10.50 12.21
CA GLU A 30 -2.99 10.76 12.17
C GLU A 30 -2.46 10.51 10.75
N PRO A 31 -1.47 11.29 10.27
CA PRO A 31 -0.91 11.13 8.94
C PRO A 31 0.07 9.95 8.92
N LEU A 32 -0.44 8.74 8.67
CA LEU A 32 0.33 7.49 8.76
C LEU A 32 0.50 6.84 7.38
N TYR A 33 1.69 6.31 7.14
CA TYR A 33 2.09 5.62 5.93
C TYR A 33 2.73 4.28 6.31
N PHE A 34 2.32 3.19 5.67
CA PHE A 34 2.77 1.82 5.98
C PHE A 34 3.16 1.07 4.70
N GLY A 35 4.20 0.25 4.77
CA GLY A 35 4.59 -0.64 3.67
C GLY A 35 5.87 -1.42 3.98
N HIS A 36 6.51 -1.96 2.94
CA HIS A 36 7.84 -2.58 3.06
C HIS A 36 8.94 -1.53 2.85
N LYS A 37 9.69 -1.20 3.92
CA LYS A 37 10.67 -0.11 3.90
C LYS A 37 12.02 -0.53 3.33
N PHE A 38 12.35 -0.03 2.15
CA PHE A 38 13.73 -0.03 1.65
C PHE A 38 14.46 1.24 2.08
N LYS A 39 15.74 1.11 2.46
CA LYS A 39 16.61 2.24 2.83
C LYS A 39 17.70 2.53 1.79
N THR A 40 17.68 1.82 0.67
CA THR A 40 18.78 1.79 -0.31
C THR A 40 18.86 3.02 -1.21
N ILE A 41 17.72 3.68 -1.48
CA ILE A 41 17.62 4.77 -2.46
C ILE A 41 17.38 6.13 -1.80
N VAL A 42 16.46 6.17 -0.82
CA VAL A 42 16.08 7.41 -0.11
C VAL A 42 16.68 7.41 1.28
N LYS A 43 17.23 8.54 1.73
CA LYS A 43 17.86 8.68 3.06
C LYS A 43 16.95 8.21 4.20
N ASN A 44 15.67 8.56 4.12
CA ASN A 44 14.64 8.16 5.10
C ASN A 44 13.89 6.89 4.70
N GLY A 45 14.30 6.25 3.61
CA GLY A 45 13.69 5.08 3.00
C GLY A 45 12.40 5.37 2.23
N PHE A 46 11.98 4.40 1.42
CA PHE A 46 10.73 4.41 0.68
C PHE A 46 10.00 3.09 0.88
N PHE A 47 8.69 3.07 0.67
CA PHE A 47 7.93 1.81 0.71
C PHE A 47 7.78 1.25 -0.69
N SER A 48 8.19 -0.01 -0.88
CA SER A 48 8.15 -0.68 -2.18
C SER A 48 6.76 -0.60 -2.83
N GLY A 49 6.71 -0.20 -4.09
CA GLY A 49 5.48 -0.22 -4.89
C GLY A 49 4.87 -1.63 -5.01
N GLY A 50 5.70 -2.63 -5.30
CA GLY A 50 5.26 -4.03 -5.52
C GLY A 50 4.83 -4.76 -4.26
N ALA A 51 5.29 -4.34 -3.08
CA ALA A 51 4.75 -4.85 -1.81
C ALA A 51 3.36 -4.29 -1.48
N GLY A 52 2.97 -3.21 -2.16
CA GLY A 52 1.89 -2.33 -1.79
C GLY A 52 2.20 -1.48 -0.55
N TYR A 53 1.44 -0.40 -0.40
CA TYR A 53 1.54 0.49 0.75
C TYR A 53 0.17 1.04 1.15
N ALA A 54 -0.03 1.27 2.45
CA ALA A 54 -1.27 1.79 3.01
C ALA A 54 -1.10 3.21 3.54
N LEU A 55 -2.08 4.05 3.28
CA LEU A 55 -2.19 5.44 3.73
C LEU A 55 -3.41 5.59 4.63
N SER A 56 -3.22 6.28 5.75
CA SER A 56 -4.36 6.72 6.57
C SER A 56 -5.18 7.77 5.84
N LYS A 57 -6.42 7.94 6.28
CA LYS A 57 -7.29 9.02 5.81
C LYS A 57 -6.63 10.40 5.87
N GLU A 58 -5.93 10.74 6.95
CA GLU A 58 -5.26 12.05 7.03
C GLU A 58 -4.06 12.14 6.08
N ALA A 59 -3.28 11.07 5.91
CA ALA A 59 -2.18 11.04 4.93
C ALA A 59 -2.70 11.27 3.50
N THR A 60 -3.75 10.54 3.11
CA THR A 60 -4.40 10.72 1.80
C THR A 60 -5.01 12.11 1.65
N ARG A 61 -5.63 12.66 2.69
CA ARG A 61 -6.16 14.03 2.66
C ARG A 61 -5.05 15.04 2.37
N ARG A 62 -3.93 14.98 3.09
CA ARG A 62 -2.77 15.88 2.85
C ARG A 62 -2.21 15.70 1.45
N PHE A 63 -2.08 14.46 0.98
CA PHE A 63 -1.63 14.17 -0.37
C PHE A 63 -2.53 14.85 -1.41
N VAL A 64 -3.84 14.65 -1.35
CA VAL A 64 -4.77 15.21 -2.35
C VAL A 64 -4.91 16.73 -2.22
N THR A 65 -5.08 17.26 -1.00
CA THR A 65 -5.42 18.68 -0.83
C THR A 65 -4.21 19.61 -0.85
N ILE A 66 -3.01 19.11 -0.52
CA ILE A 66 -1.78 19.91 -0.41
C ILE A 66 -0.76 19.46 -1.45
N GLY A 67 -0.42 18.17 -1.46
CA GLY A 67 0.65 17.62 -2.29
C GLY A 67 0.36 17.64 -3.78
N TYR A 68 -0.79 17.10 -4.18
CA TYR A 68 -1.19 16.89 -5.57
C TYR A 68 -1.21 18.18 -6.39
N HIS A 69 -1.52 19.33 -5.76
CA HIS A 69 -1.54 20.61 -6.45
C HIS A 69 -0.20 21.36 -6.39
N ASN A 70 0.75 20.93 -5.55
CA ASN A 70 2.02 21.63 -5.31
C ASN A 70 3.23 20.83 -5.81
N ALA A 71 3.75 21.21 -6.99
CA ALA A 71 4.89 20.57 -7.64
C ALA A 71 6.20 20.63 -6.83
N SER A 72 6.34 21.58 -5.90
CA SER A 72 7.53 21.67 -5.03
C SER A 72 7.52 20.62 -3.92
N LEU A 73 6.32 20.19 -3.50
CA LEU A 73 6.15 19.13 -2.52
C LEU A 73 6.20 17.77 -3.21
N CYS A 74 5.32 17.56 -4.20
CA CYS A 74 5.15 16.28 -4.85
C CYS A 74 5.33 16.44 -6.35
N ARG A 75 6.17 15.58 -6.94
CA ARG A 75 6.48 15.59 -8.36
C ARG A 75 5.23 15.38 -9.22
N LYS A 76 5.18 16.02 -10.40
CA LYS A 76 3.99 16.01 -11.29
C LYS A 76 4.23 15.46 -12.70
N ASP A 77 5.47 15.47 -13.16
CA ASP A 77 5.84 14.84 -14.43
C ASP A 77 5.89 13.30 -14.27
N HIS A 78 5.93 12.59 -15.39
CA HIS A 78 5.96 11.13 -15.43
C HIS A 78 7.35 10.51 -15.16
N GLY A 79 8.28 11.30 -14.62
CA GLY A 79 9.62 10.84 -14.32
C GLY A 79 9.76 10.32 -12.88
N GLY A 80 10.81 9.54 -12.65
CA GLY A 80 11.09 8.94 -11.34
C GLY A 80 10.38 7.61 -11.12
N ALA A 81 10.72 6.94 -10.02
CA ALA A 81 10.01 5.75 -9.57
C ALA A 81 8.86 6.18 -8.65
N GLU A 82 7.66 5.70 -8.92
CA GLU A 82 6.42 6.09 -8.21
C GLU A 82 6.57 5.99 -6.69
N ASP A 83 7.12 4.88 -6.20
CA ASP A 83 7.28 4.60 -4.78
C ASP A 83 8.32 5.51 -4.08
N VAL A 84 9.41 5.82 -4.77
CA VAL A 84 10.43 6.79 -4.33
C VAL A 84 9.84 8.20 -4.26
N GLU A 85 9.12 8.62 -5.29
CA GLU A 85 8.49 9.95 -5.33
C GLU A 85 7.35 10.07 -4.32
N MET A 86 6.61 8.99 -4.09
CA MET A 86 5.60 8.91 -3.04
C MET A 86 6.24 9.09 -1.66
N ALA A 87 7.37 8.42 -1.39
CA ALA A 87 8.10 8.60 -0.12
C ALA A 87 8.57 10.05 0.09
N ASN A 88 9.17 10.67 -0.93
CA ASN A 88 9.59 12.08 -0.89
C ASN A 88 8.42 13.02 -0.61
N CYS A 89 7.28 12.78 -1.28
CA CYS A 89 6.06 13.55 -1.09
C CYS A 89 5.50 13.39 0.32
N MET A 90 5.43 12.17 0.85
CA MET A 90 4.94 11.89 2.21
C MET A 90 5.81 12.55 3.27
N GLU A 91 7.13 12.52 3.12
CA GLU A 91 8.05 13.20 4.03
C GLU A 91 7.80 14.71 4.06
N LYS A 92 7.71 15.37 2.90
CA LYS A 92 7.45 16.81 2.80
C LYS A 92 6.05 17.22 3.28
N LEU A 93 5.09 16.30 3.25
CA LEU A 93 3.74 16.49 3.81
C LEU A 93 3.64 16.17 5.31
N ASN A 94 4.79 15.88 5.95
CA ASN A 94 4.90 15.53 7.35
C ASN A 94 4.00 14.32 7.70
N VAL A 95 4.05 13.30 6.84
CA VAL A 95 3.40 12.00 7.02
C VAL A 95 4.42 11.01 7.57
N SER A 96 4.05 10.32 8.64
CA SER A 96 4.93 9.40 9.35
C SER A 96 4.99 8.04 8.65
N ALA A 97 6.17 7.66 8.18
CA ALA A 97 6.47 6.32 7.70
C ALA A 97 6.68 5.37 8.88
N MET A 98 5.73 4.46 9.09
CA MET A 98 5.66 3.57 10.25
C MET A 98 6.38 2.24 10.00
N ASP A 99 6.88 1.61 11.06
CA ASP A 99 7.36 0.23 11.02
C ASP A 99 6.17 -0.73 10.99
N THR A 100 6.17 -1.66 10.05
CA THR A 100 5.09 -2.63 9.83
C THR A 100 5.40 -4.00 10.41
N ARG A 101 6.60 -4.20 10.95
CA ARG A 101 7.00 -5.48 11.53
C ARG A 101 6.25 -5.78 12.81
N ASP A 102 6.05 -7.05 13.09
CA ASP A 102 5.46 -7.46 14.37
C ASP A 102 6.46 -7.42 15.53
N SER A 103 6.01 -7.83 16.72
CA SER A 103 6.84 -7.84 17.94
C SER A 103 8.06 -8.76 17.86
N GLN A 104 8.09 -9.69 16.90
CA GLN A 104 9.22 -10.57 16.63
C GLN A 104 10.09 -10.07 15.48
N GLY A 105 9.80 -8.87 14.94
CA GLY A 105 10.53 -8.28 13.82
C GLY A 105 10.14 -8.85 12.45
N ARG A 106 9.06 -9.63 12.35
CA ARG A 106 8.64 -10.27 11.09
C ARG A 106 7.87 -9.29 10.22
N GLY A 107 8.11 -9.32 8.91
CA GLY A 107 7.46 -8.44 7.95
C GLY A 107 5.95 -8.69 7.80
N ARG A 108 5.21 -7.66 7.35
CA ARG A 108 3.80 -7.78 6.92
C ARG A 108 3.58 -7.40 5.45
N PHE A 109 4.54 -6.68 4.87
CA PHE A 109 4.57 -6.26 3.48
C PHE A 109 5.82 -6.87 2.86
N PHE A 110 5.66 -7.53 1.71
CA PHE A 110 6.69 -8.33 1.09
C PHE A 110 6.82 -7.96 -0.38
N PRO A 111 7.99 -7.46 -0.82
CA PRO A 111 8.18 -6.95 -2.17
C PRO A 111 8.58 -8.04 -3.18
N PHE A 112 8.82 -9.27 -2.72
CA PHE A 112 9.29 -10.37 -3.54
C PHE A 112 8.23 -11.48 -3.63
N GLY A 113 8.32 -12.28 -4.70
CA GLY A 113 7.41 -13.40 -4.91
C GLY A 113 7.51 -14.44 -3.79
N VAL A 114 6.44 -15.22 -3.61
CA VAL A 114 6.31 -16.24 -2.55
C VAL A 114 7.52 -17.19 -2.48
N ASN A 115 8.14 -17.50 -3.62
CA ASN A 115 9.33 -18.36 -3.70
C ASN A 115 10.49 -17.85 -2.82
N PHE A 116 10.66 -16.53 -2.68
CA PHE A 116 11.68 -15.90 -1.83
C PHE A 116 11.33 -15.92 -0.33
N HIS A 117 10.14 -16.38 0.03
CA HIS A 117 9.61 -16.38 1.39
C HIS A 117 9.29 -17.78 1.93
N TYR A 118 9.35 -18.82 1.08
CA TYR A 118 8.87 -20.17 1.41
C TYR A 118 9.99 -21.21 1.58
N PHE A 119 11.13 -21.07 0.91
CA PHE A 119 12.19 -22.09 0.93
C PHE A 119 13.31 -21.74 1.93
N PRO A 120 13.47 -22.50 3.04
CA PRO A 120 14.56 -22.31 3.98
C PRO A 120 15.89 -22.78 3.38
N GLY A 121 16.75 -21.82 3.02
CA GLY A 121 18.07 -22.06 2.41
C GLY A 121 18.59 -20.88 1.60
N GLU A 122 17.68 -20.04 1.08
CA GLU A 122 17.98 -18.79 0.36
C GLU A 122 17.37 -17.56 1.06
N ILE A 123 17.14 -17.68 2.36
CA ILE A 123 16.51 -16.64 3.18
C ILE A 123 17.60 -15.64 3.56
N TYR A 124 17.61 -14.47 2.91
CA TYR A 124 18.33 -13.30 3.41
C TYR A 124 17.81 -12.96 4.81
N ALA A 125 18.69 -12.55 5.72
CA ALA A 125 18.46 -12.48 7.17
C ALA A 125 17.23 -11.67 7.64
N ASP A 126 16.56 -10.95 6.75
CA ASP A 126 15.47 -10.02 7.06
C ASP A 126 14.05 -10.53 6.71
N VAL A 127 13.86 -11.81 6.35
CA VAL A 127 12.55 -12.30 5.88
C VAL A 127 12.08 -13.56 6.61
N HIS A 128 10.96 -13.46 7.33
CA HIS A 128 10.39 -14.55 8.14
C HIS A 128 8.86 -14.65 7.98
N TRP A 129 8.41 -15.81 7.45
CA TRP A 129 7.13 -16.54 7.64
C TRP A 129 5.82 -16.20 6.86
N VAL A 130 5.19 -17.33 6.43
CA VAL A 130 3.80 -17.75 6.13
C VAL A 130 2.83 -16.78 5.41
N VAL A 131 2.54 -17.09 4.14
CA VAL A 131 1.41 -16.55 3.36
C VAL A 131 0.49 -17.70 2.92
N ILE A 132 -0.80 -17.63 3.29
CA ILE A 132 -1.86 -18.45 2.69
C ILE A 132 -2.29 -17.75 1.40
N VAL A 133 -2.24 -18.45 0.26
CA VAL A 133 -2.32 -17.86 -1.09
C VAL A 133 -3.76 -17.88 -1.63
N ALA A 134 -4.25 -16.75 -2.16
CA ALA A 134 -5.46 -16.70 -3.00
C ALA A 134 -5.38 -15.58 -4.07
N ARG A 135 -4.85 -15.89 -5.25
CA ARG A 135 -4.71 -14.95 -6.39
C ARG A 135 -5.95 -14.05 -6.60
N ILE A 136 -5.76 -12.73 -6.66
CA ILE A 136 -6.75 -11.82 -7.25
C ILE A 136 -6.61 -11.98 -8.78
N ALA A 137 -7.26 -12.99 -9.33
CA ALA A 137 -7.36 -13.16 -10.78
C ALA A 137 -8.53 -12.30 -11.27
N LEU A 138 -8.24 -11.15 -11.89
CA LEU A 138 -9.24 -10.47 -12.70
C LEU A 138 -9.44 -11.31 -13.98
N TYR A 139 -10.68 -11.73 -14.21
CA TYR A 139 -11.08 -12.56 -15.35
C TYR A 139 -10.71 -11.90 -16.70
N PRO A 140 -10.22 -12.66 -17.70
CA PRO A 140 -9.61 -12.11 -18.93
C PRO A 140 -10.61 -11.66 -20.01
N SER A 141 -11.81 -11.15 -19.66
CA SER A 141 -12.87 -10.90 -20.66
C SER A 141 -13.56 -9.53 -20.55
N ILE A 142 -12.98 -8.56 -19.84
CA ILE A 142 -13.56 -7.23 -19.72
C ILE A 142 -12.80 -6.28 -20.65
N THR A 143 -13.45 -5.84 -21.73
CA THR A 143 -12.96 -4.78 -22.60
C THR A 143 -12.93 -3.45 -21.84
N PHE A 144 -11.71 -2.93 -21.67
CA PHE A 144 -11.40 -1.66 -20.99
C PHE A 144 -11.74 -0.47 -21.90
N THR A 145 -12.85 0.22 -21.64
CA THR A 145 -13.19 1.45 -22.39
C THR A 145 -13.54 2.67 -21.54
N GLN A 146 -13.30 2.68 -20.21
CA GLN A 146 -13.44 3.90 -19.41
C GLN A 146 -12.67 3.84 -18.08
N GLU A 147 -11.70 4.74 -17.90
CA GLU A 147 -11.08 5.00 -16.59
C GLU A 147 -11.95 5.97 -15.75
N PRO A 148 -11.99 5.83 -14.41
CA PRO A 148 -11.62 4.66 -13.60
C PRO A 148 -12.82 3.73 -13.33
N CYS A 149 -12.67 2.43 -13.62
CA CYS A 149 -13.67 1.42 -13.22
C CYS A 149 -13.66 1.24 -11.69
N THR A 150 -14.82 1.39 -11.09
CA THR A 150 -15.04 1.18 -9.65
C THR A 150 -15.79 -0.13 -9.42
N TYR A 151 -15.27 -0.99 -8.54
CA TYR A 151 -15.91 -2.25 -8.17
C TYR A 151 -16.11 -2.34 -6.65
N TRP A 152 -17.26 -2.85 -6.22
CA TRP A 152 -17.57 -3.11 -4.82
C TRP A 152 -17.55 -4.61 -4.57
N ILE A 153 -16.76 -5.06 -3.57
CA ILE A 153 -16.76 -6.46 -3.14
C ILE A 153 -17.69 -6.64 -1.92
N SER A 154 -17.81 -5.63 -1.09
CA SER A 154 -18.73 -5.59 0.04
C SER A 154 -19.11 -4.15 0.37
N SER A 155 -20.01 -3.95 1.33
CA SER A 155 -20.37 -2.62 1.85
C SER A 155 -19.18 -1.84 2.45
N SER A 156 -18.04 -2.49 2.68
CA SER A 156 -16.88 -1.91 3.36
C SER A 156 -15.57 -2.02 2.57
N ILE A 157 -15.61 -2.52 1.32
CA ILE A 157 -14.44 -2.64 0.44
C ILE A 157 -14.80 -2.18 -0.96
N LYS A 158 -14.03 -1.20 -1.44
CA LYS A 158 -14.12 -0.65 -2.78
C LYS A 158 -12.77 -0.74 -3.49
N PHE A 159 -12.79 -1.21 -4.73
CA PHE A 159 -11.66 -1.24 -5.65
C PHE A 159 -11.80 -0.10 -6.65
N VAL A 160 -10.70 0.62 -6.87
CA VAL A 160 -10.58 1.62 -7.93
C VAL A 160 -9.38 1.23 -8.78
N LEU A 161 -9.64 0.87 -10.04
CA LEU A 161 -8.58 0.64 -11.02
C LEU A 161 -8.16 1.99 -11.59
N LEU A 162 -6.88 2.33 -11.45
CA LEU A 162 -6.31 3.60 -11.92
C LEU A 162 -5.49 3.44 -13.21
N GLY A 163 -5.46 2.24 -13.78
CA GLY A 163 -4.74 1.87 -14.99
C GLY A 163 -4.53 0.36 -15.08
N TRP A 164 -3.69 -0.09 -16.02
CA TRP A 164 -3.43 -1.52 -16.25
C TRP A 164 -2.66 -2.21 -15.12
N TRP A 165 -1.93 -1.46 -14.30
CA TRP A 165 -0.96 -2.00 -13.34
C TRP A 165 -1.22 -1.59 -11.89
N THR A 166 -2.20 -0.73 -11.61
CA THR A 166 -2.38 -0.15 -10.26
C THR A 166 -3.81 -0.24 -9.77
N ILE A 167 -3.95 -0.79 -8.57
CA ILE A 167 -5.20 -0.97 -7.86
C ILE A 167 -5.15 -0.16 -6.55
N VAL A 168 -6.19 0.64 -6.31
CA VAL A 168 -6.40 1.27 -4.99
C VAL A 168 -7.55 0.61 -4.27
N LEU A 169 -7.27 0.01 -3.10
CA LEU A 169 -8.29 -0.51 -2.19
C LEU A 169 -8.66 0.56 -1.18
N GLN A 170 -9.95 0.78 -1.04
CA GLN A 170 -10.53 1.65 -0.03
C GLN A 170 -11.36 0.81 0.92
N PHE A 171 -11.07 0.91 2.21
CA PHE A 171 -11.85 0.21 3.22
C PHE A 171 -12.11 1.04 4.46
N GLN A 172 -13.18 0.66 5.14
CA GLN A 172 -13.62 1.23 6.40
C GLN A 172 -13.39 0.19 7.49
N ASN A 173 -12.88 0.61 8.65
CA ASN A 173 -12.81 -0.29 9.80
C ASN A 173 -14.12 -0.17 10.57
N HIS A 174 -14.83 -1.29 10.75
CA HIS A 174 -15.88 -1.34 11.75
C HIS A 174 -15.18 -1.32 13.11
N ARG A 175 -15.24 -0.18 13.81
CA ARG A 175 -14.86 -0.16 15.22
C ARG A 175 -15.79 -1.15 15.90
N GLN A 176 -15.26 -2.26 16.39
CA GLN A 176 -15.96 -3.00 17.43
C GLN A 176 -15.99 -2.06 18.63
N MET A 177 -17.20 -1.56 18.95
CA MET A 177 -17.47 -0.89 20.21
C MET A 177 -17.37 -1.90 21.34
#